data_AF-A0A1I7FNZ2-F1
#
_entry.id   AF-A0A1I7FNZ2-F1
#
_cell.length_a   1.000
_cell.length_b   1.000
_cell.length_c   1.000
_cell.angle_alpha   90.00
_cell.angle_beta   90.00
_cell.angle_gamma   90.00
#
_symmetry.space_group_name_H-M   'P 1'
#
loop_
_entity.id
_entity.type
_entity.pdbx_description
1 polymer ?
#
loop_
_entity_poly.entity_id
_entity_poly.type
_entity_poly.pdbx_seq_one_letter_code
_entity_poly.pdbx_strand_id
1 'polypeptide(L)'
;MVAYSFKKQFGPPILANTKTQTIRAERLGRSRHARPGEQVQLYSGMRTRQCTKLGESPCIAVWPIELHLRDSIVFANGGWIRTQEDLDAFARQDGFRDWSAMVAFWAAEHPGVEVFEGVLIRWQPLAPIAEAAE
;
A
#
# COMPACT_ATOMS: atom_id res chain seq x y z
N MET A 1 -2.17 -4.33 16.88
CA MET A 1 -3.07 -4.23 15.70
C MET A 1 -2.93 -2.83 15.11
N VAL A 2 -2.65 -2.73 13.82
CA VAL A 2 -2.37 -1.45 13.15
C VAL A 2 -3.40 -1.24 12.05
N ALA A 3 -3.96 -0.03 11.98
CA ALA A 3 -4.92 0.33 10.94
C ALA A 3 -4.28 1.23 9.88
N TYR A 4 -4.66 0.98 8.64
CA TYR A 4 -4.27 1.78 7.47
C TYR A 4 -5.52 2.30 6.78
N SER A 5 -5.60 3.62 6.59
CA SER A 5 -6.68 4.26 5.85
C SER A 5 -6.23 4.58 4.42
N PHE A 6 -7.11 4.33 3.46
CA PHE A 6 -6.89 4.54 2.05
C PHE A 6 -7.87 5.57 1.47
N LYS A 7 -7.48 6.19 0.36
CA LYS A 7 -8.43 6.95 -0.47
C LYS A 7 -9.45 6.00 -1.10
N LYS A 8 -10.64 6.52 -1.39
CA LYS A 8 -11.77 5.74 -1.92
C LYS A 8 -11.42 4.91 -3.16
N GLN A 9 -10.59 5.44 -4.04
CA GLN A 9 -10.17 4.76 -5.28
C GLN A 9 -9.46 3.42 -5.03
N PHE A 10 -8.83 3.24 -3.85
CA PHE A 10 -8.14 2.00 -3.50
C PHE A 10 -9.05 0.97 -2.81
N GLY A 11 -10.30 1.32 -2.48
CA GLY A 11 -11.25 0.38 -1.89
C GLY A 11 -11.53 -0.82 -2.80
N PRO A 12 -11.99 -0.61 -4.03
CA PRO A 12 -12.24 -1.70 -4.98
C PRO A 12 -11.04 -2.64 -5.22
N PRO A 13 -9.80 -2.16 -5.50
CA PRO A 13 -8.66 -3.06 -5.71
C PRO A 13 -8.22 -3.81 -4.44
N ILE A 14 -8.45 -3.25 -3.24
CA ILE A 14 -8.22 -3.97 -1.97
C ILE A 14 -9.22 -5.13 -1.84
N LEU A 15 -10.51 -4.87 -2.08
CA LEU A 15 -11.56 -5.90 -2.01
C LEU A 15 -11.37 -6.98 -3.08
N ALA A 16 -10.86 -6.60 -4.26
CA ALA A 16 -10.55 -7.51 -5.35
C ALA A 16 -9.19 -8.23 -5.20
N ASN A 17 -8.46 -8.01 -4.11
CA ASN A 17 -7.13 -8.59 -3.85
C ASN A 17 -6.06 -8.25 -4.90
N THR A 18 -6.26 -7.21 -5.71
CA THR A 18 -5.25 -6.71 -6.64
C THR A 18 -4.30 -5.74 -5.94
N LYS A 19 -4.77 -4.99 -4.92
CA LYS A 19 -3.93 -4.19 -4.02
C LYS A 19 -3.65 -4.95 -2.72
N THR A 20 -2.41 -5.42 -2.56
CA THR A 20 -1.94 -6.21 -1.40
C THR A 20 -0.77 -5.54 -0.66
N GLN A 21 -0.41 -4.32 -1.06
CA GLN A 21 0.63 -3.54 -0.38
C GLN A 21 0.30 -2.04 -0.30
N THR A 22 0.99 -1.34 0.61
CA THR A 22 0.94 0.12 0.76
C THR A 22 2.30 0.67 1.13
N ILE A 23 2.62 1.82 0.58
CA ILE A 23 3.80 2.63 0.94
C ILE A 23 3.40 3.65 2.00
N ARG A 24 4.21 3.82 3.04
CA ARG A 24 3.98 4.77 4.14
C ARG A 24 5.29 5.39 4.61
N ALA A 25 5.22 6.65 5.04
CA ALA A 25 6.31 7.26 5.78
C ALA A 25 6.58 6.48 7.08
N GLU A 26 7.83 6.52 7.54
CA GLU A 26 8.19 5.94 8.81
C GLU A 26 7.44 6.63 9.95
N ARG A 27 7.01 5.87 10.96
CA ARG A 27 6.31 6.46 12.12
C ARG A 27 7.32 6.88 13.18
N LEU A 28 7.28 8.15 13.57
CA LEU A 28 8.10 8.67 14.66
C LEU A 28 7.40 8.53 16.02
N GLY A 29 8.18 8.34 17.08
CA GLY A 29 7.70 8.31 18.46
C GLY A 29 7.15 6.96 18.90
N ARG A 30 6.01 6.96 19.62
CA ARG A 30 5.44 5.73 20.23
C ARG A 30 4.62 4.86 19.27
N SER A 31 4.36 5.34 18.05
CA SER A 31 3.59 4.61 17.04
C SER A 31 4.53 3.85 16.11
N ARG A 32 4.15 2.64 15.71
CA ARG A 32 4.89 1.81 14.76
C ARG A 32 3.98 1.24 13.68
N HIS A 33 4.57 0.78 12.59
CA HIS A 33 3.87 -0.04 11.60
C HIS A 33 3.66 -1.46 12.10
N ALA A 34 2.81 -2.21 11.39
CA ALA A 34 2.62 -3.63 11.65
C ALA A 34 3.94 -4.40 11.49
N ARG A 35 4.05 -5.56 12.11
CA ARG A 35 5.12 -6.52 11.89
C ARG A 35 4.57 -7.75 11.17
N PRO A 36 5.41 -8.51 10.45
CA PRO A 36 5.00 -9.81 9.92
C PRO A 36 4.35 -10.67 11.00
N GLY A 37 3.18 -11.24 10.70
CA GLY A 37 2.34 -12.02 11.61
C GLY A 37 1.28 -11.21 12.38
N GLU A 38 1.38 -9.88 12.45
CA GLU A 38 0.34 -9.05 13.09
C GLU A 38 -0.84 -8.80 12.14
N GLN A 39 -2.06 -8.73 12.70
CA GLN A 39 -3.25 -8.33 11.95
C GLN A 39 -3.24 -6.84 11.59
N VAL A 40 -3.50 -6.53 10.32
CA VAL A 40 -3.74 -5.17 9.82
C VAL A 40 -5.22 -4.96 9.53
N GLN A 41 -5.72 -3.78 9.86
CA GLN A 41 -7.07 -3.38 9.50
C GLN A 41 -7.03 -2.36 8.36
N LEU A 42 -7.79 -2.61 7.30
CA LEU A 42 -7.84 -1.76 6.12
C LEU A 42 -9.15 -0.97 6.11
N TYR A 43 -9.06 0.35 5.98
CA TYR A 43 -10.21 1.25 5.99
C TYR A 43 -10.17 2.22 4.80
N SER A 44 -11.33 2.74 4.44
CA SER A 44 -11.48 3.92 3.59
C SER A 44 -12.17 5.04 4.37
N GLY A 45 -11.74 6.29 4.18
CA GLY A 45 -12.39 7.46 4.79
C GLY A 45 -12.34 7.51 6.32
N MET A 46 -11.29 6.97 6.95
CA MET A 46 -11.18 6.94 8.42
C MET A 46 -11.29 8.36 9.02
N ARG A 47 -11.92 8.47 10.21
CA ARG A 47 -12.23 9.74 10.91
C ARG A 47 -13.24 10.65 10.19
N THR A 48 -13.90 10.15 9.15
CA THR A 48 -15.05 10.83 8.52
C THR A 48 -16.32 10.00 8.73
N ARG A 49 -17.48 10.59 8.44
CA ARG A 49 -18.78 9.88 8.44
C ARG A 49 -18.84 8.76 7.39
N GLN A 50 -17.94 8.75 6.41
CA GLN A 50 -17.86 7.76 5.34
C GLN A 50 -16.84 6.65 5.64
N CYS A 51 -16.44 6.50 6.91
CA CYS A 51 -15.51 5.48 7.35
C CYS A 51 -16.07 4.07 7.07
N THR A 52 -15.37 3.32 6.23
CA THR A 52 -15.75 1.95 5.84
C THR A 52 -14.58 1.01 6.11
N LYS A 53 -14.83 -0.08 6.84
CA LYS A 53 -13.86 -1.18 6.99
C LYS A 53 -13.87 -2.00 5.71
N LEU A 54 -12.72 -2.13 5.05
CA LEU A 54 -12.56 -2.91 3.83
C LEU A 54 -12.25 -4.37 4.16
N GLY A 55 -11.54 -4.61 5.27
CA GLY A 55 -11.20 -5.96 5.71
C GLY A 55 -10.09 -5.95 6.77
N GLU A 56 -9.73 -7.14 7.19
CA GLU A 56 -8.54 -7.41 8.00
C GLU A 56 -7.75 -8.56 7.39
N SER A 57 -6.43 -8.50 7.52
CA SER A 57 -5.54 -9.52 6.98
C SER A 57 -4.22 -9.52 7.73
N PRO A 58 -3.53 -10.66 7.85
CA PRO A 58 -2.20 -10.70 8.44
C PRO A 58 -1.18 -9.95 7.56
N CYS A 59 -0.36 -9.11 8.20
CA CYS A 59 0.83 -8.55 7.59
C CYS A 59 1.84 -9.66 7.32
N ILE A 60 2.40 -9.70 6.11
CA ILE A 60 3.36 -10.72 5.70
C ILE A 60 4.78 -10.17 5.57
N ALA A 61 4.92 -8.86 5.32
CA ALA A 61 6.21 -8.23 5.15
C ALA A 61 6.12 -6.74 5.44
N VAL A 62 7.19 -6.22 6.04
CA VAL A 62 7.47 -4.79 6.14
C VAL A 62 8.92 -4.59 5.75
N TRP A 63 9.15 -3.83 4.69
CA TRP A 63 10.48 -3.58 4.13
C TRP A 63 10.75 -2.09 4.03
N PRO A 64 12.00 -1.64 4.21
CA PRO A 64 12.38 -0.29 3.79
C PRO A 64 12.13 -0.17 2.28
N ILE A 65 11.70 1.01 1.87
CA ILE A 65 11.49 1.34 0.46
C ILE A 65 12.04 2.71 0.13
N GLU A 66 12.68 2.80 -1.03
CA GLU A 66 13.10 4.05 -1.66
C GLU A 66 12.40 4.14 -3.03
N LEU A 67 11.69 5.24 -3.26
CA LEU A 67 11.05 5.55 -4.54
C LEU A 67 11.79 6.71 -5.18
N HIS A 68 12.44 6.47 -6.32
CA HIS A 68 13.01 7.51 -7.17
C HIS A 68 12.08 7.71 -8.36
N LEU A 69 11.13 8.64 -8.22
CA LEU A 69 10.03 8.83 -9.16
C LEU A 69 10.51 9.38 -10.52
N ARG A 70 11.52 10.24 -10.49
CA ARG A 70 12.13 10.81 -11.71
C ARG A 70 12.91 9.76 -12.50
N ASP A 71 13.73 8.98 -11.79
CA ASP A 71 14.63 8.00 -12.41
C ASP A 71 13.93 6.68 -12.75
N SER A 72 12.67 6.51 -12.34
CA SER A 72 11.91 5.25 -12.46
C SER A 72 12.66 4.08 -11.81
N ILE A 73 13.03 4.26 -10.55
CA ILE A 73 13.76 3.26 -9.76
C ILE A 73 13.04 3.07 -8.43
N VAL A 74 12.85 1.82 -8.03
CA VAL A 74 12.35 1.46 -6.69
C VAL A 74 13.34 0.52 -6.02
N PHE A 75 13.74 0.81 -4.79
CA PHE A 75 14.42 -0.15 -3.93
C PHE A 75 13.43 -0.73 -2.94
N ALA A 76 13.21 -2.04 -2.95
CA ALA A 76 12.35 -2.72 -1.99
C ALA A 76 12.81 -4.16 -1.80
N ASN A 77 12.56 -4.74 -0.62
CA ASN A 77 12.94 -6.13 -0.30
C ASN A 77 14.44 -6.43 -0.54
N GLY A 78 15.31 -5.44 -0.32
CA GLY A 78 16.76 -5.59 -0.54
C GLY A 78 17.21 -5.61 -2.00
N GLY A 79 16.31 -5.32 -2.96
CA GLY A 79 16.60 -5.33 -4.39
C GLY A 79 16.14 -4.07 -5.12
N TRP A 80 16.77 -3.80 -6.26
CA TRP A 80 16.42 -2.69 -7.14
C TRP A 80 15.49 -3.15 -8.26
N ILE A 81 14.36 -2.48 -8.40
CA ILE A 81 13.40 -2.60 -9.48
C ILE A 81 13.64 -1.44 -10.45
N ARG A 82 13.95 -1.77 -11.71
CA ARG A 82 14.34 -0.78 -12.74
C ARG A 82 13.72 -1.04 -14.11
N THR A 83 13.15 -2.22 -14.33
CA THR A 83 12.49 -2.53 -15.61
C THR A 83 11.06 -2.01 -15.58
N GLN A 84 10.55 -1.59 -16.73
CA GLN A 84 9.17 -1.10 -16.83
C GLN A 84 8.16 -2.17 -16.40
N GLU A 85 8.37 -3.43 -16.78
CA GLU A 85 7.49 -4.54 -16.40
C GLU A 85 7.42 -4.75 -14.88
N ASP A 86 8.58 -4.72 -14.21
CA ASP A 86 8.64 -4.89 -12.76
C ASP A 86 8.05 -3.66 -12.03
N LEU A 87 8.26 -2.45 -12.54
CA LEU A 87 7.65 -1.22 -12.01
C LEU A 87 6.13 -1.25 -12.15
N ASP A 88 5.61 -1.72 -13.29
CA ASP A 88 4.17 -1.88 -13.52
C ASP A 88 3.58 -2.98 -12.64
N ALA A 89 4.31 -4.09 -12.43
CA ALA A 89 3.91 -5.13 -11.48
C ALA A 89 3.90 -4.62 -10.03
N PHE A 90 4.88 -3.80 -9.65
CA PHE A 90 4.94 -3.14 -8.36
C PHE A 90 3.76 -2.17 -8.17
N ALA A 91 3.48 -1.34 -9.17
CA ALA A 91 2.39 -0.36 -9.13
C ALA A 91 1.01 -1.03 -9.03
N ARG A 92 0.80 -2.13 -9.74
CA ARG A 92 -0.43 -2.93 -9.66
C ARG A 92 -0.68 -3.50 -8.27
N GLN A 93 0.36 -4.00 -7.60
CA GLN A 93 0.24 -4.47 -6.22
C GLN A 93 -0.11 -3.34 -5.24
N ASP A 94 0.26 -2.10 -5.55
CA ASP A 94 -0.17 -0.91 -4.80
C ASP A 94 -1.52 -0.33 -5.32
N GLY A 95 -2.22 -1.05 -6.20
CA GLY A 95 -3.57 -0.69 -6.66
C GLY A 95 -3.62 0.38 -7.75
N PHE A 96 -2.52 0.62 -8.45
CA PHE A 96 -2.47 1.46 -9.65
C PHE A 96 -2.58 0.61 -10.91
N ARG A 97 -2.86 1.25 -12.05
CA ARG A 97 -2.88 0.56 -13.34
C ARG A 97 -1.48 0.14 -13.79
N ASP A 98 -0.53 1.03 -13.61
CA ASP A 98 0.85 0.97 -14.11
C ASP A 98 1.71 2.01 -13.35
N TRP A 99 3.02 2.00 -13.59
CA TRP A 99 3.99 2.89 -12.96
C TRP A 99 3.69 4.37 -13.24
N SER A 100 3.31 4.71 -14.48
CA SER A 100 2.99 6.09 -14.86
C SER A 100 1.82 6.63 -14.04
N ALA A 101 0.78 5.81 -13.83
CA ALA A 101 -0.34 6.16 -12.97
C ALA A 101 0.05 6.37 -11.50
N MET A 102 0.99 5.57 -10.98
CA MET A 102 1.55 5.78 -9.65
C MET A 102 2.34 7.10 -9.58
N VAL A 103 3.23 7.37 -10.53
CA VAL A 103 4.03 8.61 -10.56
C VAL A 103 3.13 9.84 -10.64
N ALA A 104 2.11 9.83 -11.49
CA ALA A 104 1.15 10.92 -11.61
C ALA A 104 0.39 11.17 -10.30
N PHE A 105 -0.01 10.10 -9.60
CA PHE A 105 -0.63 10.21 -8.28
C PHE A 105 0.32 10.80 -7.25
N TRP A 106 1.57 10.33 -7.19
CA TRP A 106 2.57 10.86 -6.25
C TRP A 106 2.88 12.33 -6.51
N ALA A 107 3.02 12.75 -7.77
CA ALA A 107 3.24 14.15 -8.13
C ALA A 107 2.07 15.06 -7.68
N ALA A 108 0.82 14.56 -7.74
CA ALA A 108 -0.36 15.30 -7.31
C ALA A 108 -0.48 15.39 -5.78
N GLU A 109 -0.18 14.31 -5.07
CA GLU A 109 -0.34 14.23 -3.60
C GLU A 109 0.88 14.78 -2.83
N HIS A 110 2.05 14.73 -3.44
CA HIS A 110 3.34 15.09 -2.87
C HIS A 110 4.13 15.99 -3.84
N PRO A 111 3.64 17.21 -4.14
CA PRO A 111 4.30 18.09 -5.10
C PRO A 111 5.73 18.42 -4.66
N GLY A 112 6.68 18.23 -5.58
CA GLY A 112 8.11 18.48 -5.35
C GLY A 112 8.88 17.32 -4.72
N VAL A 113 8.24 16.18 -4.43
CA VAL A 113 8.93 14.98 -3.95
C VAL A 113 9.41 14.15 -5.14
N GLU A 114 10.73 14.13 -5.36
CA GLU A 114 11.36 13.32 -6.42
C GLU A 114 11.87 11.97 -5.88
N VAL A 115 12.31 11.96 -4.62
CA VAL A 115 12.76 10.77 -3.89
C VAL A 115 11.97 10.67 -2.59
N PHE A 116 11.45 9.47 -2.30
CA PHE A 116 10.75 9.18 -1.06
C PHE A 116 11.35 7.97 -0.37
N GLU A 117 11.58 8.08 0.94
CA GLU A 117 12.02 6.99 1.81
C GLU A 117 10.92 6.65 2.83
N GLY A 118 10.70 5.36 3.05
CA GLY A 118 9.74 4.92 4.06
C GLY A 118 9.68 3.41 4.17
N VAL A 119 8.47 2.90 4.39
CA VAL A 119 8.22 1.47 4.50
C VAL A 119 7.15 1.00 3.52
N LEU A 120 7.38 -0.17 2.95
CA LEU A 120 6.40 -0.95 2.20
C LEU A 120 5.81 -2.01 3.11
N ILE A 121 4.51 -1.93 3.36
CA ILE A 121 3.77 -2.93 4.14
C ILE A 121 2.98 -3.81 3.18
N ARG A 122 3.12 -5.13 3.32
CA ARG A 122 2.37 -6.13 2.56
C ARG A 122 1.48 -6.96 3.48
N TRP A 123 0.31 -7.35 2.99
CA TRP A 123 -0.62 -8.22 3.68
C TRP A 123 -1.07 -9.37 2.78
N GLN A 124 -1.60 -10.44 3.37
CA GLN A 124 -2.22 -11.50 2.58
C GLN A 124 -3.46 -10.97 1.85
N PRO A 125 -3.84 -11.54 0.69
CA PRO A 125 -5.18 -11.33 0.14
C PRO A 125 -6.23 -11.46 1.24
N LEU A 126 -7.20 -10.54 1.26
CA LEU A 126 -8.37 -10.65 2.11
C LEU A 126 -8.99 -12.03 1.87
N ALA A 127 -9.26 -12.75 2.95
CA ALA A 127 -10.06 -13.96 2.86
C ALA A 127 -11.36 -13.61 2.11
N PRO A 128 -11.84 -14.49 1.22
CA PRO A 128 -13.17 -14.31 0.67
C PRO A 128 -14.12 -14.10 1.84
N ILE A 129 -15.04 -13.14 1.70
CA ILE A 129 -16.15 -13.02 2.65
C ILE A 129 -16.78 -14.40 2.62
N ALA A 130 -16.61 -15.19 3.69
CA ALA A 130 -17.36 -16.40 3.84
C ALA A 130 -18.81 -15.91 3.78
N GLU A 131 -19.51 -16.27 2.70
CA GLU A 131 -20.94 -16.04 2.63
C GLU A 131 -21.49 -16.58 3.93
N ALA A 132 -22.07 -15.69 4.74
CA ALA A 132 -22.73 -16.09 5.95
C ALA A 132 -23.79 -17.09 5.50
N ALA A 133 -23.53 -18.36 5.78
CA ALA A 133 -24.48 -19.42 5.58
C ALA A 133 -25.61 -19.16 6.59
N GLU A 134 -26.67 -18.51 6.11
CA GLU A 134 -28.00 -18.47 6.73
C GLU A 134 -29.04 -18.82 5.68
#